data_AF-A0A6J5ZT60-F1
#
_entry.id   AF-A0A6J5ZT60-F1
#
_cell.length_a   1.000
_cell.length_b   1.000
_cell.length_c   1.000
_cell.angle_alpha   90.00
_cell.angle_beta   90.00
_cell.angle_gamma   90.00
#
_symmetry.space_group_name_H-M   'P 1'
#
loop_
_entity.id
_entity.type
_entity.pdbx_description
1 polymer ?
#
loop_
_entity_poly.entity_id
_entity_poly.type
_entity_poly.pdbx_seq_one_letter_code
_entity_poly.pdbx_strand_id
1 'polypeptide(L)'
;MRSAASLAKSVNWRLVLRLVWLLVIAVVVYALLPTLTKMPAEARESLDRVRWSALAIGILLEFGAQVSGMLVLRRALQTLRQKPPSDNILMQVWFAQMAVAVLLPGGSVTATVMVADALRRRGVDAAEAATAATLSKALSIATLVALFVVGFGLSTGQANSSSDYVQGVIIGMPILIVAIGALVAAIIWPRIAGALAGGGAKLASRFAKKLDPKAIRQRAEEIARQSQQLLRGRNAWLTVAFSCGYWLLDTAVLYLMLWGLDQSPHIGAVLLASTVGRLLATIPITPGGIGIVEVAETAILAAFGTPSAIAALAVIAYRVISFWLVNLVGIGAAVSLHRSGVRVKQQTEPAAASGN
;
A
#
# COMPACT_ATOMS: atom_id res chain seq x y z
N MET A 1 22.05 -33.18 5.22
CA MET A 1 21.51 -31.87 4.79
C MET A 1 19.99 -31.94 4.83
N ARG A 2 19.37 -31.39 5.88
CA ARG A 2 17.91 -31.42 6.05
C ARG A 2 17.27 -30.45 5.05
N SER A 3 16.45 -30.98 4.14
CA SER A 3 15.70 -30.21 3.13
C SER A 3 14.91 -29.08 3.80
N ALA A 4 14.96 -27.88 3.20
CA ALA A 4 14.25 -26.67 3.65
C ALA A 4 12.74 -26.90 3.89
N ALA A 5 12.16 -27.94 3.28
CA ALA A 5 10.78 -28.37 3.51
C ALA A 5 10.51 -28.90 4.94
N SER A 6 11.52 -29.43 5.63
CA SER A 6 11.40 -29.95 7.01
C SER A 6 11.42 -28.85 8.08
N LEU A 7 12.08 -27.72 7.80
CA LEU A 7 12.16 -26.56 8.71
C LEU A 7 10.87 -25.73 8.69
N ALA A 8 10.18 -25.64 7.56
CA ALA A 8 8.90 -24.93 7.47
C ALA A 8 7.76 -25.63 8.25
N LYS A 9 7.86 -26.95 8.46
CA LYS A 9 6.88 -27.75 9.23
C LYS A 9 7.03 -27.60 10.75
N SER A 10 8.18 -27.14 11.25
CA SER A 10 8.44 -26.96 12.68
C SER A 10 8.18 -25.54 13.18
N VAL A 11 7.85 -24.60 12.30
CA VAL A 11 7.55 -23.22 12.69
C VAL A 11 6.17 -23.18 13.35
N ASN A 12 6.16 -23.01 14.67
CA ASN A 12 4.92 -22.81 15.42
C ASN A 12 4.35 -21.43 15.09
N TRP A 13 3.50 -21.39 14.07
CA TRP A 13 2.92 -20.15 13.57
C TRP A 13 2.13 -19.38 14.64
N ARG A 14 1.59 -20.06 15.67
CA ARG A 14 0.96 -19.40 16.82
C ARG A 14 1.96 -18.61 17.66
N LEU A 15 3.20 -19.09 17.78
CA LEU A 15 4.29 -18.39 18.47
C LEU A 15 4.82 -17.22 17.64
N VAL A 16 5.00 -17.40 16.33
CA VAL A 16 5.38 -16.31 15.41
C VAL A 16 4.34 -15.19 15.48
N LEU A 17 3.05 -15.54 15.45
CA LEU A 17 1.95 -14.58 15.62
C LEU A 17 2.07 -13.84 16.96
N ARG A 18 2.23 -14.55 18.07
CA ARG A 18 2.38 -13.92 19.41
C ARG A 18 3.59 -12.99 19.48
N LEU A 19 4.73 -13.38 18.91
CA LEU A 19 5.95 -12.56 18.92
C LEU A 19 5.83 -11.33 18.03
N VAL A 20 5.21 -11.47 16.85
CA VAL A 20 4.91 -10.32 15.98
C VAL A 20 3.92 -9.38 16.66
N TRP A 21 2.86 -9.91 17.30
CA TRP A 21 1.91 -9.12 18.09
C TRP A 21 2.59 -8.36 19.23
N LEU A 22 3.45 -9.03 20.00
CA LEU A 22 4.19 -8.39 21.09
C LEU A 22 5.17 -7.34 20.57
N LEU A 23 5.83 -7.57 19.44
CA LEU A 23 6.73 -6.60 18.82
C LEU A 23 5.96 -5.38 18.29
N VAL A 24 4.83 -5.60 17.62
CA VAL A 24 3.91 -4.55 17.16
C VAL A 24 3.47 -3.69 18.34
N ILE A 25 2.95 -4.31 19.40
CA ILE A 25 2.50 -3.61 20.60
C ILE A 25 3.67 -2.88 21.26
N ALA A 26 4.85 -3.49 21.37
CA ALA A 26 6.03 -2.86 21.96
C ALA A 26 6.51 -1.65 21.16
N VAL A 27 6.50 -1.72 19.82
CA VAL A 27 6.89 -0.61 18.94
C VAL A 27 5.85 0.51 18.99
N VAL A 28 4.56 0.18 18.97
CA VAL A 28 3.47 1.15 19.11
C VAL A 28 3.55 1.85 20.47
N VAL A 29 3.70 1.09 21.55
CA VAL A 29 3.83 1.63 22.91
C VAL A 29 5.10 2.45 23.06
N TYR A 30 6.24 2.01 22.53
CA TYR A 30 7.49 2.76 22.55
C TYR A 30 7.42 4.05 21.74
N ALA A 31 6.76 4.04 20.57
CA ALA A 31 6.57 5.23 19.75
C ALA A 31 5.55 6.21 20.36
N LEU A 32 4.53 5.68 21.06
CA LEU A 32 3.52 6.47 21.78
C LEU A 32 4.04 7.02 23.11
N LEU A 33 4.98 6.34 23.77
CA LEU A 33 5.46 6.66 25.12
C LEU A 33 5.97 8.11 25.24
N PRO A 34 6.87 8.61 24.37
CA PRO A 34 7.34 9.99 24.43
C PRO A 34 6.21 11.00 24.23
N THR A 35 5.28 10.70 23.31
CA THR A 35 4.14 11.56 22.99
C THR A 35 3.17 11.62 24.16
N LEU A 36 2.80 10.48 24.75
CA LEU A 36 1.87 10.39 25.89
C LEU A 36 2.48 10.93 27.19
N THR A 37 3.77 10.71 27.42
CA THR A 37 4.45 11.14 28.67
C THR A 37 4.80 12.63 28.67
N LYS A 38 5.13 13.22 27.52
CA LYS A 38 5.45 14.64 27.36
C LYS A 38 4.30 15.46 26.75
N MET A 39 3.08 14.90 26.77
CA MET A 39 1.91 15.52 26.16
C MET A 39 1.59 16.85 26.87
N PRO A 40 1.58 17.99 26.13
CA PRO A 40 1.15 19.27 26.69
C PRO A 40 -0.33 19.22 27.10
N ALA A 41 -0.73 20.10 28.03
CA ALA A 41 -2.08 20.13 28.58
C ALA A 41 -3.17 20.20 27.50
N GLU A 42 -2.91 20.94 26.42
CA GLU A 42 -3.79 21.10 25.25
C GLU A 42 -4.15 19.75 24.60
N ALA A 43 -3.17 18.85 24.43
CA ALA A 43 -3.41 17.54 23.83
C ALA A 43 -4.16 16.59 24.77
N ARG A 44 -4.02 16.77 26.10
CA ARG A 44 -4.79 16.01 27.09
C ARG A 44 -6.26 16.46 27.11
N GLU A 45 -6.51 17.76 27.02
CA GLU A 45 -7.88 18.28 26.96
C GLU A 45 -8.59 17.85 25.68
N SER A 46 -7.90 17.79 24.54
CA SER A 46 -8.45 17.24 23.30
C SER A 46 -8.78 15.75 23.41
N LEU A 47 -8.04 14.98 24.20
CA LEU A 47 -8.34 13.56 24.45
C LEU A 47 -9.63 13.36 25.25
N ASP A 48 -9.92 14.25 26.20
CA ASP A 48 -11.14 14.19 27.01
C ASP A 48 -12.42 14.49 26.19
N ARG A 49 -12.27 15.20 25.06
CA ARG A 49 -13.36 15.58 24.16
C ARG A 49 -13.44 14.74 22.88
N VAL A 50 -12.72 13.60 22.82
CA VAL A 50 -12.62 12.78 21.61
C VAL A 50 -13.99 12.33 21.10
N ARG A 51 -14.23 12.60 19.81
CA ARG A 51 -15.41 12.11 19.10
C ARG A 51 -15.19 10.67 18.69
N TRP A 52 -15.64 9.72 19.51
CA TRP A 52 -15.53 8.28 19.23
C TRP A 52 -16.18 7.84 17.91
N SER A 53 -17.16 8.61 17.41
CA SER A 53 -17.74 8.39 16.08
C SER A 53 -16.71 8.52 14.96
N ALA A 54 -15.72 9.40 15.10
CA ALA A 54 -14.64 9.57 14.14
C ALA A 54 -13.79 8.29 14.00
N LEU A 55 -13.54 7.60 15.12
CA LEU A 55 -12.84 6.32 15.14
C LEU A 55 -13.64 5.24 14.40
N ALA A 56 -14.92 5.08 14.73
CA ALA A 56 -15.78 4.08 14.10
C ALA A 56 -15.93 4.31 12.58
N ILE A 57 -16.18 5.56 12.17
CA ILE A 57 -16.27 5.93 10.76
C ILE A 57 -14.91 5.73 10.07
N GLY A 58 -13.80 6.09 10.72
CA GLY A 58 -12.45 5.88 10.20
C GLY A 58 -12.17 4.41 9.89
N ILE A 59 -12.54 3.47 10.77
CA ILE A 59 -12.39 2.03 10.52
C ILE A 59 -13.22 1.57 9.32
N LEU A 60 -14.45 2.10 9.16
CA LEU A 60 -15.31 1.78 8.02
C LEU A 60 -14.76 2.33 6.70
N LEU A 61 -14.25 3.57 6.70
CA LEU A 61 -13.62 4.17 5.52
C LEU A 61 -12.35 3.42 5.15
N GLU A 62 -11.53 3.02 6.13
CA GLU A 62 -10.35 2.19 5.89
C GLU A 62 -10.72 0.86 5.25
N PHE A 63 -11.75 0.18 5.76
CA PHE A 63 -12.25 -1.04 5.14
C PHE A 63 -12.70 -0.79 3.68
N GLY A 64 -13.41 0.32 3.43
CA GLY A 64 -13.80 0.74 2.09
C GLY A 64 -12.61 1.03 1.17
N ALA A 65 -11.52 1.60 1.72
CA ALA A 65 -10.26 1.77 1.01
C ALA A 65 -9.75 0.39 0.57
N GLN A 66 -9.60 -0.55 1.50
CA GLN A 66 -9.11 -1.91 1.20
C GLN A 66 -9.99 -2.64 0.16
N VAL A 67 -11.31 -2.45 0.21
CA VAL A 67 -12.23 -2.96 -0.83
C VAL A 67 -11.91 -2.34 -2.19
N SER A 68 -11.71 -1.02 -2.25
CA SER A 68 -11.36 -0.31 -3.48
C SER A 68 -10.05 -0.85 -4.09
N GLY A 69 -9.03 -1.07 -3.27
CA GLY A 69 -7.77 -1.69 -3.70
C GLY A 69 -7.96 -3.11 -4.24
N MET A 70 -8.74 -3.95 -3.55
CA MET A 70 -9.11 -5.29 -4.01
C MET A 70 -9.84 -5.28 -5.36
N LEU A 71 -10.70 -4.29 -5.59
CA LEU A 71 -11.42 -4.13 -6.86
C LEU A 71 -10.50 -3.69 -8.01
N VAL A 72 -9.43 -2.93 -7.73
CA VAL A 72 -8.37 -2.66 -8.73
C VAL A 72 -7.70 -3.97 -9.16
N LEU A 73 -7.34 -4.82 -8.19
CA LEU A 73 -6.76 -6.15 -8.49
C LEU A 73 -7.73 -7.03 -9.29
N ARG A 74 -9.02 -7.04 -8.93
CA ARG A 74 -10.06 -7.76 -9.67
C ARG A 74 -10.11 -7.33 -11.13
N ARG A 75 -10.08 -6.01 -11.38
CA ARG A 75 -10.10 -5.47 -12.74
C ARG A 75 -8.82 -5.76 -13.51
N ALA A 76 -7.67 -5.70 -12.85
CA ALA A 76 -6.40 -6.09 -13.46
C ALA A 76 -6.44 -7.54 -13.98
N LEU A 77 -7.01 -8.47 -13.20
CA LEU A 77 -7.23 -9.86 -13.64
C LEU A 77 -8.20 -9.95 -14.84
N GLN A 78 -9.32 -9.21 -14.79
CA GLN A 78 -10.31 -9.21 -15.88
C GLN A 78 -9.73 -8.65 -17.19
N THR A 79 -8.88 -7.63 -17.14
CA THR A 79 -8.21 -7.09 -18.33
C THR A 79 -7.26 -8.10 -18.96
N LEU A 80 -6.61 -8.94 -18.14
CA LEU A 80 -5.80 -10.06 -18.61
C LEU A 80 -6.64 -11.27 -19.04
N ARG A 81 -7.97 -11.16 -19.07
CA ARG A 81 -8.92 -12.23 -19.43
C ARG A 81 -8.90 -13.42 -18.45
N GLN A 82 -8.41 -13.20 -17.23
CA GLN A 82 -8.49 -14.19 -16.16
C GLN A 82 -9.81 -14.04 -15.40
N LYS A 83 -10.39 -15.19 -15.02
CA LYS A 83 -11.58 -15.21 -14.18
C LYS A 83 -11.15 -15.01 -12.71
N PRO A 84 -11.48 -13.88 -12.07
CA PRO A 84 -11.13 -13.69 -10.67
C PRO A 84 -11.87 -14.70 -9.78
N PRO A 85 -11.26 -15.15 -8.68
CA PRO A 85 -11.96 -15.98 -7.69
C PRO A 85 -13.06 -15.16 -6.99
N SER A 86 -13.82 -15.81 -6.10
CA SER A 86 -14.84 -15.13 -5.27
C SER A 86 -14.27 -13.94 -4.50
N ASP A 87 -15.06 -12.89 -4.30
CA ASP A 87 -14.64 -11.65 -3.63
C ASP A 87 -14.06 -11.89 -2.23
N ASN A 88 -14.59 -12.85 -1.47
CA ASN A 88 -14.05 -13.23 -0.15
C ASN A 88 -12.58 -13.70 -0.21
N ILE A 89 -12.27 -14.51 -1.22
CA ILE A 89 -10.91 -15.00 -1.46
C ILE A 89 -10.02 -13.85 -1.91
N LEU A 90 -10.51 -13.01 -2.82
CA LEU A 90 -9.73 -11.90 -3.34
C LEU A 90 -9.42 -10.88 -2.24
N MET A 91 -10.35 -10.66 -1.31
CA MET A 91 -10.14 -9.84 -0.12
C MET A 91 -9.10 -10.46 0.83
N GLN A 92 -9.13 -11.78 1.03
CA GLN A 92 -8.07 -12.47 1.80
C GLN A 92 -6.70 -12.31 1.15
N VAL A 93 -6.62 -12.47 -0.17
CA VAL A 93 -5.38 -12.24 -0.94
C VAL A 93 -4.95 -10.78 -0.84
N TRP A 94 -5.88 -9.83 -0.90
CA TRP A 94 -5.61 -8.40 -0.74
C TRP A 94 -5.01 -8.09 0.62
N PHE A 95 -5.67 -8.44 1.72
CA PHE A 95 -5.15 -8.21 3.06
C PHE A 95 -3.83 -8.94 3.30
N ALA A 96 -3.72 -10.20 2.88
CA ALA A 96 -2.49 -10.96 3.04
C ALA A 96 -1.30 -10.27 2.36
N GLN A 97 -1.51 -9.64 1.20
CA GLN A 97 -0.43 -8.99 0.47
C GLN A 97 0.09 -7.75 1.22
N MET A 98 -0.79 -7.02 1.93
CA MET A 98 -0.41 -5.86 2.73
C MET A 98 0.57 -6.26 3.83
N ALA A 99 0.23 -7.31 4.59
CA ALA A 99 1.09 -7.87 5.64
C ALA A 99 2.42 -8.41 5.08
N VAL A 100 2.36 -9.19 4.00
CA VAL A 100 3.57 -9.78 3.39
C VAL A 100 4.51 -8.70 2.86
N ALA A 101 3.96 -7.62 2.29
CA ALA A 101 4.75 -6.52 1.74
C ALA A 101 5.56 -5.76 2.80
N VAL A 102 5.10 -5.76 4.05
CA VAL A 102 5.75 -5.06 5.16
C VAL A 102 6.67 -5.99 5.96
N LEU A 103 6.24 -7.22 6.20
CA LEU A 103 6.90 -8.13 7.15
C LEU A 103 8.03 -8.95 6.54
N LEU A 104 7.99 -9.25 5.24
CA LEU A 104 8.97 -10.14 4.63
C LEU A 104 10.08 -9.37 3.91
N PRO A 105 11.34 -9.87 3.97
CA PRO A 105 12.40 -9.39 3.10
C PRO A 105 11.98 -9.44 1.62
N GLY A 106 12.33 -8.40 0.86
CA GLY A 106 11.89 -8.23 -0.53
C GLY A 106 10.59 -7.45 -0.70
N GLY A 107 9.89 -7.14 0.40
CA GLY A 107 8.75 -6.22 0.44
C GLY A 107 7.68 -6.54 -0.60
N SER A 108 7.35 -5.58 -1.45
CA SER A 108 6.30 -5.78 -2.45
C SER A 108 6.60 -6.86 -3.48
N VAL A 109 7.87 -7.18 -3.76
CA VAL A 109 8.19 -8.29 -4.68
C VAL A 109 7.72 -9.61 -4.09
N THR A 110 7.99 -9.83 -2.81
CA THR A 110 7.54 -11.02 -2.06
C THR A 110 6.02 -11.07 -1.97
N ALA A 111 5.36 -9.91 -1.81
CA ALA A 111 3.90 -9.82 -1.85
C ALA A 111 3.33 -10.21 -3.23
N THR A 112 3.92 -9.75 -4.33
CA THR A 112 3.51 -10.14 -5.68
C THR A 112 3.65 -11.65 -5.91
N VAL A 113 4.75 -12.25 -5.46
CA VAL A 113 4.95 -13.71 -5.54
C VAL A 113 3.88 -14.45 -4.73
N MET A 114 3.53 -13.96 -3.54
CA MET A 114 2.46 -14.53 -2.72
C MET A 114 1.10 -14.42 -3.41
N VAL A 115 0.76 -13.26 -3.99
CA VAL A 115 -0.47 -13.09 -4.77
C VAL A 115 -0.51 -14.06 -5.95
N ALA A 116 0.60 -14.21 -6.68
CA ALA A 116 0.71 -15.15 -7.79
C ALA A 116 0.49 -16.60 -7.34
N ASP A 117 1.13 -17.06 -6.27
CA ASP A 117 0.94 -18.42 -5.76
C ASP A 117 -0.49 -18.64 -5.24
N ALA A 118 -1.04 -17.67 -4.50
CA ALA A 118 -2.37 -17.74 -3.95
C ALA A 118 -3.45 -17.81 -5.04
N LEU A 119 -3.32 -17.03 -6.11
CA LEU A 119 -4.25 -17.05 -7.23
C LEU A 119 -4.03 -18.26 -8.15
N ARG A 120 -2.78 -18.73 -8.32
CA ARG A 120 -2.46 -19.98 -9.04
C ARG A 120 -3.19 -21.18 -8.47
N ARG A 121 -3.21 -21.32 -7.14
CA ARG A 121 -3.95 -22.39 -6.44
C ARG A 121 -5.46 -22.35 -6.67
N ARG A 122 -5.97 -21.32 -7.34
CA ARG A 122 -7.39 -21.05 -7.58
C ARG A 122 -7.72 -20.94 -9.07
N GLY A 123 -6.83 -21.44 -9.93
CA GLY A 123 -7.05 -21.57 -11.37
C GLY A 123 -6.72 -20.33 -12.19
N VAL A 124 -6.08 -19.31 -11.61
CA VAL A 124 -5.56 -18.16 -12.34
C VAL A 124 -4.13 -18.46 -12.80
N ASP A 125 -3.76 -18.09 -14.03
CA ASP A 125 -2.36 -18.22 -14.44
C ASP A 125 -1.42 -17.41 -13.52
N ALA A 126 -0.28 -17.99 -13.15
CA ALA A 126 0.62 -17.39 -12.16
C ALA A 126 1.35 -16.16 -12.70
N ALA A 127 1.73 -16.16 -13.98
CA ALA A 127 2.39 -15.03 -14.61
C ALA A 127 1.39 -13.88 -14.79
N GLU A 128 0.14 -14.18 -15.12
CA GLU A 128 -0.91 -13.18 -15.23
C GLU A 128 -1.36 -12.64 -13.87
N ALA A 129 -1.40 -13.46 -12.82
CA ALA A 129 -1.65 -13.01 -11.46
C ALA A 129 -0.56 -12.05 -10.95
N ALA A 130 0.72 -12.38 -11.19
CA ALA A 130 1.84 -11.51 -10.85
C ALA A 130 1.78 -10.18 -11.63
N THR A 131 1.43 -10.28 -12.90
CA THR A 131 1.20 -9.12 -13.78
C THR A 131 0.08 -8.24 -13.24
N ALA A 132 -1.08 -8.82 -12.90
CA ALA A 132 -2.23 -8.08 -12.37
C ALA A 132 -1.89 -7.35 -11.06
N ALA A 133 -1.16 -7.99 -10.14
CA ALA A 133 -0.68 -7.34 -8.92
C ALA A 133 0.26 -6.17 -9.22
N THR A 134 1.16 -6.34 -10.19
CA THR A 134 2.11 -5.30 -10.60
C THR A 134 1.40 -4.11 -11.27
N LEU A 135 0.44 -4.38 -12.14
CA LEU A 135 -0.41 -3.36 -12.77
C LEU A 135 -1.21 -2.56 -11.74
N SER A 136 -1.82 -3.27 -10.78
CA SER A 136 -2.57 -2.64 -9.68
C SER A 136 -1.68 -1.71 -8.86
N LYS A 137 -0.46 -2.16 -8.53
CA LYS A 137 0.51 -1.36 -7.79
C LYS A 137 1.00 -0.16 -8.60
N ALA A 138 1.29 -0.32 -9.89
CA ALA A 138 1.71 0.76 -10.77
C ALA A 138 0.64 1.86 -10.87
N LEU A 139 -0.63 1.46 -11.05
CA LEU A 139 -1.75 2.39 -11.05
C LEU A 139 -1.90 3.09 -9.68
N SER A 140 -1.80 2.34 -8.59
CA SER A 140 -1.88 2.88 -7.23
C SER A 140 -0.80 3.94 -6.97
N ILE A 141 0.46 3.69 -7.34
CA ILE A 141 1.54 4.69 -7.26
C ILE A 141 1.23 5.90 -8.15
N ALA A 142 0.70 5.68 -9.36
CA ALA A 142 0.35 6.76 -10.26
C ALA A 142 -0.73 7.68 -9.71
N THR A 143 -1.78 7.09 -9.14
CA THR A 143 -2.82 7.84 -8.44
C THR A 143 -2.25 8.57 -7.23
N LEU A 144 -1.37 7.94 -6.45
CA LEU A 144 -0.77 8.57 -5.27
C LEU A 144 0.04 9.81 -5.64
N VAL A 145 0.86 9.74 -6.70
CA VAL A 145 1.62 10.88 -7.22
C VAL A 145 0.69 11.97 -7.73
N ALA A 146 -0.38 11.63 -8.45
CA ALA A 146 -1.37 12.62 -8.90
C ALA A 146 -2.09 13.30 -7.72
N LEU A 147 -2.46 12.54 -6.69
CA LEU A 147 -3.08 13.08 -5.48
C LEU A 147 -2.11 13.93 -4.67
N PHE A 148 -0.82 13.60 -4.64
CA PHE A 148 0.20 14.47 -4.07
C PHE A 148 0.20 15.84 -4.75
N VAL A 149 0.14 15.88 -6.09
CA VAL A 149 0.09 17.15 -6.86
C VAL A 149 -1.14 17.96 -6.51
N VAL A 150 -2.29 17.29 -6.45
CA VAL A 150 -3.55 17.94 -6.09
C VAL A 150 -3.48 18.47 -4.66
N GLY A 151 -3.05 17.66 -3.70
CA GLY A 151 -2.89 18.08 -2.29
C GLY A 151 -1.93 19.25 -2.15
N PHE A 152 -0.80 19.20 -2.85
CA PHE A 152 0.16 20.28 -2.93
C PHE A 152 -0.48 21.56 -3.51
N GLY A 153 -1.09 21.50 -4.70
CA GLY A 153 -1.72 22.65 -5.34
C GLY A 153 -2.85 23.27 -4.50
N LEU A 154 -3.67 22.43 -3.85
CA LEU A 154 -4.69 22.89 -2.92
C LEU A 154 -4.09 23.54 -1.67
N SER A 155 -2.89 23.13 -1.26
CA SER A 155 -2.21 23.66 -0.08
C SER A 155 -1.43 24.96 -0.37
N THR A 156 -1.07 25.23 -1.63
CA THR A 156 -0.39 26.48 -2.03
C THR A 156 -1.33 27.68 -1.90
N GLY A 157 -0.82 28.79 -1.37
CA GLY A 157 -1.58 30.05 -1.22
C GLY A 157 -2.26 30.25 0.15
N GLN A 158 -2.05 29.35 1.11
CA GLN A 158 -2.56 29.56 2.47
C GLN A 158 -1.68 30.53 3.28
N ALA A 159 -2.32 31.57 3.83
CA ALA A 159 -1.69 32.71 4.51
C ALA A 159 -0.86 32.37 5.76
N ASN A 160 -1.04 31.17 6.33
CA ASN A 160 -0.32 30.70 7.53
C ASN A 160 0.82 29.73 7.22
N SER A 161 1.20 29.56 5.95
CA SER A 161 2.28 28.64 5.57
C SER A 161 3.63 29.22 5.98
N SER A 162 4.44 28.47 6.73
CA SER A 162 5.77 28.93 7.17
C SER A 162 6.68 29.29 5.98
N SER A 163 7.63 30.22 6.17
CA SER A 163 8.59 30.62 5.12
C SER A 163 9.39 29.41 4.57
N ASP A 164 9.67 28.42 5.42
CA ASP A 164 10.33 27.16 5.06
C ASP A 164 9.47 26.25 4.17
N TYR A 165 8.14 26.28 4.32
CA TYR A 165 7.23 25.55 3.42
C TYR A 165 7.30 26.09 1.99
N VAL A 166 7.36 27.41 1.83
CA VAL A 166 7.50 28.05 0.51
C VAL A 166 8.84 27.65 -0.15
N GLN A 167 9.92 27.50 0.62
CA GLN A 167 11.19 26.99 0.11
C GLN A 167 11.11 25.51 -0.27
N GLY A 168 10.45 24.68 0.55
CA GLY A 168 10.20 23.27 0.24
C GLY A 168 9.36 23.08 -1.03
N VAL A 169 8.38 23.97 -1.26
CA VAL A 169 7.57 24.05 -2.49
C VAL A 169 8.47 24.30 -3.70
N ILE A 170 9.37 25.28 -3.63
CA ILE A 170 10.27 25.66 -4.74
C ILE A 170 11.25 24.54 -5.08
N ILE A 171 11.79 23.84 -4.08
CA ILE A 171 12.75 22.74 -4.28
C ILE A 171 12.04 21.44 -4.71
N GLY A 172 10.87 21.15 -4.14
CA GLY A 172 10.11 19.94 -4.39
C GLY A 172 9.41 19.92 -5.74
N MET A 173 8.91 21.07 -6.22
CA MET A 173 8.12 21.16 -7.46
C MET A 173 8.84 20.64 -8.71
N PRO A 174 10.11 21.02 -8.99
CA PRO A 174 10.83 20.53 -10.16
C PRO A 174 11.03 19.01 -10.12
N ILE A 175 11.43 18.46 -8.97
CA ILE A 175 11.60 17.02 -8.77
C ILE A 175 10.28 16.30 -9.00
N LEU A 176 9.19 16.91 -8.55
CA LEU A 176 7.85 16.37 -8.69
C LEU A 176 7.33 16.38 -10.12
N ILE A 177 7.48 17.51 -10.84
CA ILE A 177 7.12 17.61 -12.26
C ILE A 177 7.87 16.54 -13.05
N VAL A 178 9.16 16.34 -12.75
CA VAL A 178 9.97 15.29 -13.37
C VAL A 178 9.44 13.90 -12.98
N ALA A 179 9.07 13.66 -11.73
CA ALA A 179 8.54 12.36 -11.28
C ALA A 179 7.18 12.02 -11.92
N ILE A 180 6.25 12.97 -11.98
CA ILE A 180 4.95 12.82 -12.65
C ILE A 180 5.16 12.64 -14.15
N GLY A 181 6.01 13.48 -14.75
CA GLY A 181 6.36 13.39 -16.16
C GLY A 181 6.94 12.03 -16.51
N ALA A 182 7.86 11.51 -15.71
CA ALA A 182 8.45 10.18 -15.87
C ALA A 182 7.41 9.06 -15.72
N LEU A 183 6.48 9.19 -14.79
CA LEU A 183 5.42 8.21 -14.52
C LEU A 183 4.37 8.17 -15.63
N VAL A 184 3.88 9.34 -16.05
CA VAL A 184 2.97 9.50 -17.19
C VAL A 184 3.67 8.98 -18.46
N ALA A 185 4.93 9.35 -18.66
CA ALA A 185 5.74 8.85 -19.77
C ALA A 185 5.95 7.33 -19.71
N ALA A 186 6.12 6.73 -18.53
CA ALA A 186 6.23 5.28 -18.38
C ALA A 186 4.91 4.54 -18.70
N ILE A 187 3.76 5.16 -18.43
CA ILE A 187 2.44 4.62 -18.77
C ILE A 187 2.15 4.78 -20.27
N ILE A 188 2.50 5.92 -20.86
CA ILE A 188 2.23 6.25 -22.28
C ILE A 188 3.25 5.60 -23.23
N TRP A 189 4.50 5.45 -22.80
CA TRP A 189 5.58 4.94 -23.63
C TRP A 189 6.25 3.74 -22.94
N PRO A 190 5.96 2.51 -23.41
CA PRO A 190 6.59 1.30 -22.89
C PRO A 190 8.11 1.38 -22.84
N ARG A 191 8.72 2.01 -23.85
CA ARG A 191 10.18 2.22 -23.94
C ARG A 191 10.75 2.99 -22.76
N ILE A 192 10.02 3.94 -22.19
CA ILE A 192 10.46 4.74 -21.03
C ILE A 192 10.36 3.90 -19.76
N ALA A 193 9.28 3.14 -19.58
CA ALA A 193 9.21 2.14 -18.51
C ALA A 193 10.38 1.14 -18.58
N GLY A 194 10.67 0.64 -19.78
CA GLY A 194 11.81 -0.22 -20.05
C GLY A 194 13.17 0.40 -19.75
N ALA A 195 13.37 1.66 -20.14
CA ALA A 195 14.61 2.39 -19.90
C ALA A 195 14.84 2.68 -18.41
N LEU A 196 13.80 3.13 -17.69
CA LEU A 196 13.87 3.37 -16.25
C LEU A 196 14.15 2.07 -15.48
N ALA A 197 13.39 1.01 -15.77
CA ALA A 197 13.56 -0.28 -15.11
C ALA A 197 14.91 -0.93 -15.45
N GLY A 198 15.33 -0.89 -16.72
CA GLY A 198 16.63 -1.41 -17.16
C GLY A 198 17.81 -0.61 -16.61
N GLY A 199 17.69 0.72 -16.49
CA GLY A 199 18.68 1.58 -15.87
C GLY A 199 18.85 1.30 -14.38
N GLY A 200 17.73 1.19 -13.65
CA GLY A 200 17.72 0.77 -12.24
C GLY A 200 18.30 -0.63 -12.04
N ALA A 201 17.94 -1.58 -12.91
CA ALA A 201 18.49 -2.93 -12.89
C ALA A 201 20.00 -2.97 -13.16
N LYS A 202 20.50 -2.12 -14.06
CA LYS A 202 21.95 -1.99 -14.34
C LYS A 202 22.71 -1.39 -13.14
N LEU A 203 22.08 -0.49 -12.40
CA LEU A 203 22.67 0.06 -11.18
C LEU A 203 22.67 -1.00 -10.07
N ALA A 204 21.57 -1.74 -9.93
CA ALA A 204 21.41 -2.80 -8.93
C ALA A 204 22.28 -4.03 -9.24
N SER A 205 22.54 -4.34 -10.51
CA SER A 205 23.38 -5.47 -10.91
C SER A 205 24.85 -5.29 -10.51
N ARG A 206 25.27 -4.05 -10.20
CA ARG A 206 26.58 -3.77 -9.55
C ARG A 206 26.68 -4.42 -8.17
N PHE A 207 25.56 -4.58 -7.48
CA PHE A 207 25.48 -5.14 -6.13
C PHE A 207 24.88 -6.56 -6.11
N ALA A 208 24.09 -6.93 -7.12
CA ALA A 208 23.44 -8.23 -7.22
C ALA A 208 23.68 -8.86 -8.62
N LYS A 209 24.67 -9.76 -8.72
CA LYS A 209 25.10 -10.41 -9.97
C LYS A 209 24.04 -11.27 -10.69
N LYS A 210 22.86 -11.49 -10.08
CA LYS A 210 21.78 -12.32 -10.65
C LYS A 210 20.68 -11.53 -11.38
N LEU A 211 20.82 -10.21 -11.49
CA LEU A 211 19.85 -9.37 -12.21
C LEU A 211 20.25 -9.27 -13.68
N ASP A 212 19.38 -9.70 -14.59
CA ASP A 212 19.50 -9.42 -16.03
C ASP A 212 18.74 -8.12 -16.37
N PRO A 213 19.44 -7.00 -16.65
CA PRO A 213 18.81 -5.74 -16.97
C PRO A 213 17.96 -5.79 -18.25
N LYS A 214 18.26 -6.69 -19.20
CA LYS A 214 17.51 -6.83 -20.45
C LYS A 214 16.15 -7.49 -20.20
N ALA A 215 16.12 -8.56 -19.41
CA ALA A 215 14.88 -9.22 -19.01
C ALA A 215 13.96 -8.28 -18.21
N ILE A 216 14.52 -7.49 -17.28
CA ILE A 216 13.75 -6.51 -16.50
C ILE A 216 13.17 -5.41 -17.39
N ARG A 217 13.95 -4.91 -18.35
CA ARG A 217 13.49 -3.94 -19.33
C ARG A 217 12.32 -4.49 -20.17
N GLN A 218 12.45 -5.70 -20.72
CA GLN A 218 11.40 -6.31 -21.54
C GLN A 218 10.11 -6.52 -20.74
N ARG A 219 10.22 -6.99 -19.49
CA ARG A 219 9.07 -7.12 -18.59
C ARG A 219 8.41 -5.78 -18.27
N ALA A 220 9.20 -4.73 -18.01
CA ALA A 220 8.65 -3.40 -17.77
C ALA A 220 7.93 -2.83 -19.01
N GLU A 221 8.47 -3.05 -20.21
CA GLU A 221 7.80 -2.68 -21.47
C GLU A 221 6.48 -3.44 -21.67
N GLU A 222 6.44 -4.72 -21.33
CA GLU A 222 5.22 -5.55 -21.40
C GLU A 222 4.15 -5.07 -20.41
N ILE A 223 4.54 -4.84 -19.16
CA ILE A 223 3.66 -4.29 -18.12
C ILE A 223 3.10 -2.94 -18.55
N ALA A 224 3.94 -2.05 -19.12
CA ALA A 224 3.46 -0.76 -19.61
C ALA A 224 2.43 -0.91 -20.75
N ARG A 225 2.64 -1.85 -21.68
CA ARG A 225 1.64 -2.16 -22.73
C ARG A 225 0.32 -2.66 -22.13
N GLN A 226 0.38 -3.52 -21.11
CA GLN A 226 -0.81 -4.03 -20.43
C GLN A 226 -1.51 -2.95 -19.57
N SER A 227 -0.75 -2.04 -18.95
CA SER A 227 -1.29 -0.85 -18.28
C SER A 227 -2.11 0.01 -19.24
N GLN A 228 -1.65 0.17 -20.49
CA GLN A 228 -2.41 0.90 -21.50
C GLN A 228 -3.73 0.22 -21.84
N GLN A 229 -3.77 -1.11 -21.89
CA GLN A 229 -5.01 -1.85 -22.12
C GLN A 229 -5.99 -1.67 -20.96
N LEU A 230 -5.49 -1.69 -19.72
CA LEU A 230 -6.26 -1.38 -18.51
C LEU A 230 -6.89 0.01 -18.56
N LEU A 231 -6.15 1.00 -19.07
CA LEU A 231 -6.57 2.40 -19.14
C LEU A 231 -7.37 2.78 -20.40
N ARG A 232 -7.47 1.90 -21.40
CA ARG A 232 -8.20 2.14 -22.65
C ARG A 232 -9.56 1.43 -22.75
N GLY A 233 -9.87 0.51 -21.84
CA GLY A 233 -11.15 -0.19 -21.83
C GLY A 233 -12.35 0.72 -21.54
N ARG A 234 -13.55 0.31 -21.96
CA ARG A 234 -14.82 1.04 -21.70
C ARG A 234 -15.07 1.36 -20.22
N ASN A 235 -14.47 0.58 -19.32
CA ASN A 235 -14.57 0.71 -17.87
C ASN A 235 -13.27 1.18 -17.20
N ALA A 236 -12.30 1.70 -17.95
CA ALA A 236 -11.01 2.17 -17.42
C ALA A 236 -11.18 3.23 -16.33
N TRP A 237 -12.16 4.14 -16.53
CA TRP A 237 -12.49 5.18 -15.56
C TRP A 237 -12.88 4.60 -14.20
N LEU A 238 -13.55 3.45 -14.15
CA LEU A 238 -13.93 2.80 -12.89
C LEU A 238 -12.70 2.22 -12.17
N THR A 239 -11.70 1.72 -12.90
CA THR A 239 -10.43 1.26 -12.31
C THR A 239 -9.67 2.43 -11.69
N VAL A 240 -9.61 3.56 -12.40
CA VAL A 240 -9.03 4.80 -11.88
C VAL A 240 -9.81 5.30 -10.67
N ALA A 241 -11.16 5.27 -10.73
CA ALA A 241 -12.01 5.68 -9.61
C ALA A 241 -11.79 4.81 -8.36
N PHE A 242 -11.61 3.50 -8.48
CA PHE A 242 -11.25 2.66 -7.34
C PHE A 242 -9.83 2.92 -6.82
N SER A 243 -8.86 3.20 -7.69
CA SER A 243 -7.53 3.61 -7.25
C SER A 243 -7.57 4.95 -6.49
N CYS A 244 -8.34 5.92 -6.98
CA CYS A 244 -8.58 7.19 -6.27
C CYS A 244 -9.33 6.95 -4.96
N GLY A 245 -10.36 6.12 -4.97
CA GLY A 245 -11.14 5.75 -3.79
C GLY A 245 -10.27 5.13 -2.70
N TYR A 246 -9.35 4.25 -3.06
CA TYR A 246 -8.37 3.68 -2.11
C TYR A 246 -7.63 4.77 -1.33
N TRP A 247 -7.03 5.74 -2.04
CA TRP A 247 -6.22 6.78 -1.40
C TRP A 247 -7.03 7.91 -0.75
N LEU A 248 -8.18 8.28 -1.32
CA LEU A 248 -9.04 9.33 -0.77
C LEU A 248 -9.77 8.86 0.48
N LEU A 249 -10.22 7.60 0.52
CA LEU A 249 -10.81 7.02 1.73
C LEU A 249 -9.76 6.90 2.84
N ASP A 250 -8.55 6.43 2.52
CA ASP A 250 -7.41 6.39 3.44
C ASP A 250 -7.06 7.79 3.99
N THR A 251 -6.99 8.80 3.12
CA THR A 251 -6.77 10.20 3.53
C THR A 251 -7.91 10.73 4.40
N ALA A 252 -9.14 10.34 4.13
CA ALA A 252 -10.30 10.73 4.94
C ALA A 252 -10.21 10.14 6.36
N VAL A 253 -9.56 8.99 6.56
CA VAL A 253 -9.27 8.47 7.92
C VAL A 253 -8.39 9.45 8.69
N LEU A 254 -7.29 9.94 8.09
CA LEU A 254 -6.44 10.96 8.73
C LEU A 254 -7.21 12.24 9.04
N TYR A 255 -8.04 12.72 8.10
CA TYR A 255 -8.90 13.87 8.32
C TYR A 255 -9.84 13.64 9.51
N LEU A 256 -10.48 12.46 9.60
CA LEU A 256 -11.37 12.13 10.71
C LEU A 256 -10.64 12.04 12.04
N MET A 257 -9.38 11.58 12.09
CA MET A 257 -8.63 11.57 13.35
C MET A 257 -8.34 12.98 13.84
N LEU A 258 -8.04 13.91 12.92
CA LEU A 258 -7.88 15.34 13.24
C LEU A 258 -9.20 15.95 13.71
N TRP A 259 -10.29 15.69 12.99
CA TRP A 259 -11.64 16.13 13.35
C TRP A 259 -12.12 15.55 14.69
N GLY A 260 -11.75 14.31 14.99
CA GLY A 260 -12.05 13.65 16.26
C GLY A 260 -11.35 14.29 17.46
N LEU A 261 -10.26 15.03 17.21
CA LEU A 261 -9.49 15.81 18.19
C LEU A 261 -9.81 17.32 18.10
N ASP A 262 -11.01 17.64 17.60
CA ASP A 262 -11.53 19.00 17.39
C ASP A 262 -10.63 19.89 16.51
N GLN A 263 -9.85 19.30 15.60
CA GLN A 263 -9.10 20.03 14.59
C GLN A 263 -9.83 20.03 13.25
N SER A 264 -9.86 21.17 12.56
CA SER A 264 -10.44 21.30 11.21
C SER A 264 -9.38 21.77 10.20
N PRO A 265 -8.37 20.94 9.90
CA PRO A 265 -7.29 21.32 9.01
C PRO A 265 -7.77 21.44 7.56
N HIS A 266 -7.05 22.25 6.78
CA HIS A 266 -7.30 22.39 5.35
C HIS A 266 -7.12 21.06 4.62
N ILE A 267 -8.06 20.71 3.74
CA ILE A 267 -8.07 19.41 3.05
C ILE A 267 -6.81 19.17 2.21
N GLY A 268 -6.27 20.23 1.60
CA GLY A 268 -5.01 20.17 0.85
C GLY A 268 -3.82 19.79 1.72
N ALA A 269 -3.76 20.28 2.97
CA ALA A 269 -2.68 19.95 3.90
C ALA A 269 -2.77 18.48 4.35
N VAL A 270 -3.99 17.97 4.61
CA VAL A 270 -4.20 16.57 4.98
C VAL A 270 -3.87 15.63 3.81
N LEU A 271 -4.30 15.98 2.60
CA LEU A 271 -3.98 15.23 1.39
C LEU A 271 -2.48 15.24 1.08
N LEU A 272 -1.81 16.38 1.28
CA LEU A 272 -0.36 16.48 1.13
C LEU A 272 0.37 15.62 2.17
N ALA A 273 -0.02 15.73 3.44
CA ALA A 273 0.55 14.94 4.53
C ALA A 273 0.40 13.43 4.24
N SER A 274 -0.82 12.97 3.98
CA SER A 274 -1.08 11.54 3.72
C SER A 274 -0.30 11.05 2.51
N THR A 275 -0.29 11.80 1.40
CA THR A 275 0.40 11.37 0.19
C THR A 275 1.92 11.35 0.35
N VAL A 276 2.52 12.31 1.05
CA VAL A 276 3.95 12.28 1.44
C VAL A 276 4.25 11.07 2.30
N GLY A 277 3.45 10.84 3.35
CA GLY A 277 3.62 9.69 4.23
C GLY A 277 3.59 8.38 3.47
N ARG A 278 2.61 8.22 2.57
CA ARG A 278 2.49 7.02 1.72
C ARG A 278 3.64 6.87 0.73
N LEU A 279 4.15 7.95 0.15
CA LEU A 279 5.32 7.92 -0.73
C LEU A 279 6.57 7.52 0.04
N LEU A 280 6.81 8.08 1.22
CA LEU A 280 7.93 7.71 2.10
C LEU A 280 7.86 6.24 2.52
N ALA A 281 6.66 5.72 2.80
CA ALA A 281 6.45 4.30 3.12
C ALA A 281 6.83 3.34 1.98
N THR A 282 6.92 3.83 0.73
CA THR A 282 7.38 3.01 -0.40
C THR A 282 8.89 2.85 -0.46
N ILE A 283 9.64 3.74 0.21
CA ILE A 283 11.10 3.70 0.26
C ILE A 283 11.50 2.73 1.38
N PRO A 284 12.29 1.67 1.10
CA PRO A 284 12.62 0.65 2.07
C PRO A 284 13.71 1.12 3.05
N ILE A 285 13.52 2.27 3.70
CA ILE A 285 14.39 2.77 4.78
C ILE A 285 14.03 2.05 6.08
N THR A 286 12.73 1.98 6.39
CA THR A 286 12.19 1.24 7.54
C THR A 286 11.02 0.35 7.11
N PRO A 287 10.80 -0.81 7.76
CA PRO A 287 9.64 -1.65 7.47
C PRO A 287 8.34 -0.87 7.63
N GLY A 288 7.58 -0.70 6.54
CA GLY A 288 6.31 0.03 6.54
C GLY A 288 6.42 1.54 6.81
N GLY A 289 7.63 2.12 6.74
CA GLY A 289 7.88 3.54 6.97
C GLY A 289 7.75 3.97 8.44
N ILE A 290 7.73 3.03 9.39
CA ILE A 290 7.60 3.33 10.82
C ILE A 290 8.67 4.35 11.25
N GLY A 291 8.24 5.36 11.99
CA GLY A 291 9.03 6.49 12.48
C GLY A 291 9.07 7.65 11.48
N ILE A 292 9.45 7.38 10.23
CA ILE A 292 9.64 8.42 9.21
C ILE A 292 8.31 8.98 8.73
N VAL A 293 7.33 8.11 8.51
CA VAL A 293 5.99 8.49 8.03
C VAL A 293 5.30 9.36 9.07
N GLU A 294 5.34 8.94 10.33
CA GLU A 294 4.69 9.65 11.42
C GLU A 294 5.28 11.05 11.61
N VAL A 295 6.60 11.17 11.54
CA VAL A 295 7.30 12.46 11.62
C VAL A 295 6.95 13.36 10.43
N ALA A 296 6.95 12.82 9.21
CA ALA A 296 6.66 13.61 8.02
C ALA A 296 5.21 14.11 7.98
N GLU A 297 4.23 13.25 8.26
CA GLU A 297 2.82 13.63 8.32
C GLU A 297 2.57 14.67 9.42
N THR A 298 3.14 14.47 10.61
CA THR A 298 3.06 15.42 11.73
C THR A 298 3.68 16.78 11.36
N ALA A 299 4.88 16.78 10.78
CA ALA A 299 5.58 18.00 10.40
C ALA A 299 4.82 18.81 9.35
N ILE A 300 4.24 18.13 8.35
CA ILE A 300 3.40 18.80 7.33
C ILE A 300 2.16 19.40 8.00
N LEU A 301 1.40 18.62 8.77
CA LEU A 301 0.21 19.14 9.45
C LEU A 301 0.52 20.31 10.37
N ALA A 302 1.67 20.28 11.06
CA ALA A 302 2.15 21.37 11.90
C ALA A 302 2.55 22.62 11.10
N ALA A 303 3.21 22.44 9.95
CA ALA A 303 3.53 23.55 9.04
C ALA A 303 2.28 24.25 8.48
N PHE A 304 1.13 23.56 8.49
CA PHE A 304 -0.17 24.10 8.11
C PHE A 304 -1.04 24.53 9.30
N GLY A 305 -0.44 24.67 10.48
CA GLY A 305 -1.08 25.28 11.65
C GLY A 305 -1.77 24.33 12.62
N THR A 306 -1.68 23.01 12.43
CA THR A 306 -2.16 22.05 13.44
C THR A 306 -1.17 22.01 14.61
N PRO A 307 -1.59 22.12 15.88
CA PRO A 307 -0.67 21.98 17.01
C PRO A 307 0.09 20.65 16.93
N SER A 308 1.43 20.68 16.98
CA SER A 308 2.29 19.53 16.69
C SER A 308 1.95 18.29 17.54
N ALA A 309 1.63 18.48 18.82
CA ALA A 309 1.23 17.38 19.70
C ALA A 309 -0.11 16.73 19.26
N ILE A 310 -1.07 17.53 18.80
CA ILE A 310 -2.37 17.04 18.30
C ILE A 310 -2.19 16.37 16.93
N ALA A 311 -1.38 16.94 16.04
CA ALA A 311 -1.03 16.34 14.77
C ALA A 311 -0.38 14.95 14.96
N ALA A 312 0.59 14.84 15.87
CA ALA A 312 1.24 13.57 16.19
C ALA A 312 0.24 12.53 16.71
N LEU A 313 -0.66 12.93 17.61
CA LEU A 313 -1.70 12.05 18.14
C LEU A 313 -2.65 11.56 17.03
N ALA A 314 -3.12 12.47 16.17
CA ALA A 314 -4.00 12.14 15.06
C ALA A 314 -3.34 11.18 14.07
N VAL A 315 -2.06 11.43 13.74
CA VAL A 315 -1.25 10.60 12.84
C VAL A 315 -1.07 9.20 13.43
N ILE A 316 -0.79 9.08 14.73
CA ILE A 316 -0.66 7.76 15.35
C ILE A 316 -2.00 7.02 15.36
N ALA A 317 -3.11 7.68 15.69
CA ALA A 317 -4.44 7.08 15.63
C ALA A 317 -4.78 6.61 14.20
N TYR A 318 -4.46 7.42 13.20
CA TYR A 318 -4.60 7.09 11.79
C TYR A 318 -3.76 5.86 11.43
N ARG A 319 -2.50 5.79 11.86
CA ARG A 319 -1.61 4.64 11.61
C ARG A 319 -2.09 3.37 12.31
N VAL A 320 -2.70 3.47 13.48
CA VAL A 320 -3.35 2.32 14.15
C VAL A 320 -4.43 1.72 13.25
N ILE A 321 -5.23 2.55 12.59
CA ILE A 321 -6.30 2.11 11.69
C ILE A 321 -5.73 1.65 10.34
N SER A 322 -5.02 2.52 9.63
CA SER A 322 -4.67 2.32 8.21
C SER A 322 -3.39 1.52 7.99
N PHE A 323 -2.59 1.31 9.03
CA PHE A 323 -1.40 0.48 8.95
C PHE A 323 -1.51 -0.73 9.88
N TRP A 324 -1.61 -0.53 11.20
CA TRP A 324 -1.52 -1.65 12.14
C TRP A 324 -2.72 -2.61 12.00
N LEU A 325 -3.95 -2.11 12.08
CA LEU A 325 -5.16 -2.95 11.96
C LEU A 325 -5.19 -3.70 10.62
N VAL A 326 -4.91 -3.02 9.51
CA VAL A 326 -4.85 -3.64 8.17
C VAL A 326 -3.81 -4.76 8.11
N ASN A 327 -2.60 -4.52 8.63
CA ASN A 327 -1.54 -5.55 8.63
C ASN A 327 -1.90 -6.73 9.56
N LEU A 328 -2.55 -6.49 10.69
CA LEU A 328 -3.00 -7.55 11.60
C LEU A 328 -4.06 -8.44 10.96
N VAL A 329 -5.05 -7.83 10.30
CA VAL A 329 -6.03 -8.56 9.48
C VAL A 329 -5.32 -9.31 8.34
N GLY A 330 -4.34 -8.69 7.71
CA GLY A 330 -3.50 -9.28 6.67
C GLY A 330 -2.72 -10.50 7.11
N ILE A 331 -2.13 -10.47 8.30
CA ILE A 331 -1.46 -11.62 8.88
C ILE A 331 -2.46 -12.77 9.02
N GLY A 332 -3.63 -12.52 9.60
CA GLY A 332 -4.70 -13.51 9.74
C GLY A 332 -5.12 -14.11 8.38
N ALA A 333 -5.28 -13.26 7.38
CA ALA A 333 -5.59 -13.68 6.02
C ALA A 333 -4.47 -14.54 5.40
N ALA A 334 -3.21 -14.17 5.56
CA ALA A 334 -2.06 -14.93 5.08
C ALA A 334 -2.01 -16.33 5.73
N VAL A 335 -2.29 -16.43 7.03
CA VAL A 335 -2.38 -17.72 7.74
C VAL A 335 -3.51 -18.56 7.16
N SER A 336 -4.68 -17.96 6.96
CA SER A 336 -5.86 -18.64 6.42
C SER A 336 -5.56 -19.19 5.03
N LEU A 337 -4.94 -18.40 4.15
CA LEU A 337 -4.53 -18.82 2.81
C LEU A 337 -3.51 -19.96 2.83
N HIS A 338 -2.56 -19.95 3.78
CA HIS A 338 -1.58 -21.01 3.92
C HIS A 338 -2.22 -22.32 4.40
N ARG A 339 -3.14 -22.25 5.37
CA ARG A 339 -3.83 -23.42 5.94
C ARG A 339 -4.86 -24.03 5.00
N SER A 340 -5.53 -23.20 4.21
CA SER A 340 -6.63 -23.66 3.34
C SER A 340 -6.16 -24.48 2.14
N GLY A 341 -4.84 -24.61 1.90
CA GLY A 341 -4.16 -25.67 1.13
C GLY A 341 -5.04 -26.54 0.25
N VAL A 342 -5.74 -25.93 -0.71
CA VAL A 342 -6.93 -26.54 -1.34
C VAL A 342 -6.52 -27.83 -2.02
N ARG A 343 -6.97 -28.97 -1.47
CA ARG A 343 -6.94 -30.28 -2.11
C ARG A 343 -7.72 -30.13 -3.42
N VAL A 344 -7.00 -30.23 -4.53
CA VAL A 344 -7.61 -30.38 -5.85
C VAL A 344 -8.38 -31.70 -5.81
N LYS A 345 -9.70 -31.62 -5.86
CA LYS A 345 -10.54 -32.78 -6.18
C LYS A 345 -10.16 -33.14 -7.61
N GLN A 346 -9.37 -34.21 -7.79
CA GLN A 346 -9.15 -34.78 -9.12
C GLN A 346 -10.53 -35.00 -9.72
N GLN A 347 -10.83 -34.31 -10.83
CA GLN A 347 -11.91 -34.71 -11.69
C GLN A 347 -11.61 -36.15 -12.08
N THR A 348 -12.45 -37.07 -11.63
CA THR A 348 -12.47 -38.43 -12.11
C THR A 348 -12.58 -38.35 -13.63
N GLU A 349 -11.53 -38.76 -14.34
CA GLU A 349 -11.64 -39.02 -15.76
C GLU A 349 -12.82 -40.00 -15.96
N PRO A 350 -13.70 -39.77 -16.95
CA PRO A 350 -14.68 -40.77 -17.30
C PRO A 350 -13.90 -42.02 -17.71
N ALA A 351 -14.25 -43.15 -17.10
CA ALA A 351 -13.68 -44.45 -17.42
C ALA A 351 -13.73 -44.64 -18.94
N ALA A 352 -12.56 -44.60 -19.56
CA ALA A 352 -12.38 -45.15 -20.88
C ALA A 352 -12.64 -46.65 -20.75
N ALA A 353 -13.86 -47.06 -21.06
CA ALA A 353 -14.18 -48.45 -21.34
C ALA A 353 -13.45 -48.83 -22.64
N SER A 354 -12.18 -49.20 -22.52
CA SER A 354 -11.50 -50.05 -23.48
C SER A 354 -12.03 -51.47 -23.31
N GLY A 355 -12.51 -52.03 -24.41
CA GLY A 355 -13.19 -53.31 -24.45
C GLY A 355 -12.35 -54.50 -24.04
N ASN A 356 -13.08 -55.54 -23.65
CA ASN A 356 -12.97 -56.88 -24.22
C ASN A 356 -14.38 -57.37 -24.50
#